data_AF-A0A970PCN8-F1
#
_entry.id   AF-A0A970PCN8-F1
#
_cell.length_a   1.000
_cell.length_b   1.000
_cell.length_c   1.000
_cell.angle_alpha   90.00
_cell.angle_beta   90.00
_cell.angle_gamma   90.00
#
_symmetry.space_group_name_H-M   'P 1'
#
loop_
_entity.id
_entity.type
_entity.pdbx_description
1 polymer ?
#
loop_
_entity_poly.entity_id
_entity_poly.type
_entity_poly.pdbx_seq_one_letter_code
_entity_poly.pdbx_strand_id
1 'polypeptide(L)'
;MHPLRLLPATAIAFGVAFPASAQDPPRPVVTIAGEDFLIDGVPTYQGREWRGHRIEGLLFNSRMVQATFDDENPETRSLWAYPDTGVYDAERNTSEFVAEMPAWREAGLLAVTICLQGGGPIYTRPFPYYEYINSAYDPQGRLKPDYMARVERIL
;
A
#
# COMPACT_ATOMS: atom_id res chain seq x y z
N MET A 1 -56.31 -51.94 -32.18
CA MET A 1 -55.29 -50.98 -32.65
C MET A 1 -54.80 -50.20 -31.43
N HIS A 2 -53.54 -50.42 -31.03
CA HIS A 2 -52.96 -49.83 -29.81
C HIS A 2 -52.69 -48.32 -29.98
N PRO A 3 -52.99 -47.47 -28.98
CA PRO A 3 -52.60 -46.07 -29.02
C PRO A 3 -51.13 -45.91 -28.63
N LEU A 4 -50.37 -45.20 -29.46
CA LEU A 4 -49.00 -44.79 -29.20
C LEU A 4 -49.00 -43.78 -28.03
N ARG A 5 -48.30 -44.10 -26.92
CA ARG A 5 -48.03 -43.14 -25.85
C ARG A 5 -46.80 -42.30 -26.22
N LEU A 6 -46.98 -40.99 -26.40
CA LEU A 6 -45.88 -40.02 -26.46
C LEU A 6 -45.29 -39.83 -25.06
N LEU A 7 -43.99 -40.06 -24.91
CA LEU A 7 -43.22 -39.71 -23.71
C LEU A 7 -42.83 -38.23 -23.78
N PRO A 8 -42.89 -37.47 -22.66
CA PRO A 8 -42.46 -36.08 -22.63
C PRO A 8 -40.92 -36.01 -22.67
N ALA A 9 -40.38 -35.16 -23.54
CA ALA A 9 -38.97 -34.86 -23.59
C ALA A 9 -38.59 -33.93 -22.42
N THR A 10 -37.84 -34.45 -21.45
CA THR A 10 -37.28 -33.64 -20.35
C THR A 10 -36.09 -32.85 -20.89
N ALA A 11 -36.25 -31.53 -21.03
CA ALA A 11 -35.13 -30.64 -21.33
C ALA A 11 -34.29 -30.44 -20.06
N ILE A 12 -33.05 -30.93 -20.05
CA ILE A 12 -32.07 -30.65 -19.01
C ILE A 12 -31.41 -29.32 -19.37
N ALA A 13 -31.75 -28.26 -18.65
CA ALA A 13 -31.07 -26.98 -18.76
C ALA A 13 -29.80 -27.03 -17.89
N PHE A 14 -28.63 -27.07 -18.52
CA PHE A 14 -27.35 -26.82 -17.86
C PHE A 14 -27.22 -25.33 -17.57
N GLY A 15 -27.55 -24.91 -16.35
CA GLY A 15 -27.25 -23.57 -15.88
C GLY A 15 -25.76 -23.43 -15.62
N VAL A 16 -25.07 -22.63 -16.42
CA VAL A 16 -23.69 -22.20 -16.13
C VAL A 16 -23.79 -21.13 -15.05
N ALA A 17 -23.43 -21.48 -13.81
CA ALA A 17 -23.28 -20.51 -12.74
C ALA A 17 -21.96 -19.75 -12.95
N PHE A 18 -22.06 -18.46 -13.29
CA PHE A 18 -20.90 -17.58 -13.25
C PHE A 18 -20.59 -17.24 -11.80
N PRO A 19 -19.35 -17.41 -11.31
CA PRO A 19 -18.99 -16.95 -9.99
C PRO A 19 -19.13 -15.43 -9.94
N ALA A 20 -19.79 -14.93 -8.90
CA ALA A 20 -19.81 -13.51 -8.61
C ALA A 20 -18.37 -13.04 -8.40
N SER A 21 -17.95 -12.02 -9.15
CA SER A 21 -16.71 -11.29 -8.86
C SER A 21 -16.76 -10.84 -7.40
N ALA A 22 -15.75 -11.19 -6.61
CA ALA A 22 -15.53 -10.51 -5.35
C ALA A 22 -15.47 -9.01 -5.67
N GLN A 23 -16.35 -8.21 -5.08
CA GLN A 23 -16.19 -6.77 -5.15
C GLN A 23 -14.98 -6.42 -4.31
N ASP A 24 -14.14 -5.51 -4.83
CA ASP A 24 -13.07 -4.94 -4.03
C ASP A 24 -13.65 -4.44 -2.70
N PRO A 25 -12.97 -4.66 -1.57
CA PRO A 25 -13.43 -4.12 -0.30
C PRO A 25 -13.62 -2.61 -0.46
N PRO A 26 -14.68 -2.03 0.15
CA PRO A 26 -14.95 -0.61 0.04
C PRO A 26 -13.72 0.17 0.51
N ARG A 27 -13.25 1.10 -0.33
CA ARG A 27 -12.12 1.98 0.01
C ARG A 27 -12.54 2.87 1.19
N PRO A 28 -11.72 2.97 2.26
CA PRO A 28 -12.04 3.81 3.39
C PRO A 28 -12.14 5.27 2.95
N VAL A 29 -13.13 5.98 3.47
CA VAL A 29 -13.34 7.41 3.16
C VAL A 29 -12.78 8.25 4.29
N VAL A 30 -11.73 9.01 3.98
CA VAL A 30 -11.14 9.98 4.92
C VAL A 30 -11.81 11.34 4.72
N THR A 31 -12.33 11.92 5.79
CA THR A 31 -12.91 13.28 5.81
C THR A 31 -12.38 14.08 6.99
N ILE A 32 -12.58 15.40 6.95
CA ILE A 32 -12.22 16.31 8.05
C ILE A 32 -13.48 17.04 8.49
N ALA A 33 -13.77 17.06 9.80
CA ALA A 33 -14.85 17.84 10.39
C ALA A 33 -14.29 18.71 11.52
N GLY A 34 -14.22 20.02 11.29
CA GLY A 34 -13.51 20.92 12.21
C GLY A 34 -12.02 20.60 12.25
N GLU A 35 -11.53 20.14 13.40
CA GLU A 35 -10.14 19.74 13.62
C GLU A 35 -9.93 18.22 13.59
N ASP A 36 -11.02 17.44 13.45
CA ASP A 36 -10.99 15.99 13.54
C ASP A 36 -10.85 15.34 12.17
N PHE A 37 -9.99 14.33 12.07
CA PHE A 37 -9.98 13.36 10.98
C PHE A 37 -10.99 12.25 11.25
N LEU A 38 -11.74 11.88 10.22
CA LEU A 38 -12.74 10.82 10.28
C LEU A 38 -12.42 9.75 9.24
N ILE A 39 -12.58 8.49 9.61
CA ILE A 39 -12.57 7.34 8.70
C ILE A 39 -13.98 6.77 8.68
N ASP A 40 -14.60 6.73 7.50
CA ASP A 40 -15.97 6.25 7.30
C ASP A 40 -17.01 6.94 8.20
N GLY A 41 -16.81 8.24 8.43
CA GLY A 41 -17.68 9.07 9.26
C GLY A 41 -17.47 8.92 10.77
N VAL A 42 -16.49 8.13 11.20
CA VAL A 42 -16.13 7.94 12.62
C VAL A 42 -14.82 8.69 12.92
N PRO A 43 -14.76 9.53 13.96
CA PRO A 43 -13.51 10.16 14.39
C PRO A 43 -12.41 9.13 14.64
N THR A 44 -11.20 9.40 14.15
CA THR A 44 -10.03 8.59 14.49
C THR A 44 -9.83 8.58 16.00
N TYR A 45 -9.40 7.43 16.55
CA TYR A 45 -9.17 7.26 17.99
C TYR A 45 -10.36 7.71 18.87
N GLN A 46 -11.60 7.40 18.46
CA GLN A 46 -12.83 7.79 19.17
C GLN A 46 -12.74 7.57 20.68
N GLY A 47 -13.06 8.62 21.45
CA GLY A 47 -13.05 8.64 22.92
C GLY A 47 -11.68 8.47 23.58
N ARG A 48 -10.56 8.55 22.84
CA ARG A 48 -9.22 8.42 23.41
C ARG A 48 -8.70 9.75 23.95
N GLU A 49 -8.09 9.67 25.12
CA GLU A 49 -7.32 10.75 25.75
C GLU A 49 -6.01 10.19 26.32
N TRP A 50 -4.99 11.04 26.36
CA TRP A 50 -3.70 10.72 26.99
C TRP A 50 -3.22 11.90 27.84
N ARG A 51 -3.07 11.67 29.15
CA ARG A 51 -2.64 12.70 30.12
C ARG A 51 -3.47 14.00 30.06
N GLY A 52 -4.79 13.87 29.83
CA GLY A 52 -5.70 15.01 29.69
C GLY A 52 -5.65 15.71 28.32
N HIS A 53 -4.86 15.19 27.37
CA HIS A 53 -4.88 15.64 25.98
C HIS A 53 -5.81 14.76 25.15
N ARG A 54 -6.68 15.40 24.38
CA ARG A 54 -7.56 14.73 23.42
C ARG A 54 -6.73 14.06 22.32
N ILE A 55 -6.93 12.76 22.13
CA ILE A 55 -6.34 11.98 21.02
C ILE A 55 -7.36 11.76 19.90
N GLU A 56 -8.66 11.73 20.26
CA GLU A 56 -9.75 11.68 19.29
C GLU A 56 -9.60 12.76 18.21
N GLY A 57 -9.81 12.37 16.96
CA GLY A 57 -9.73 13.23 15.79
C GLY A 57 -8.31 13.46 15.29
N LEU A 58 -7.25 13.09 16.03
CA LEU A 58 -5.89 13.18 15.53
C LEU A 58 -5.61 12.09 14.48
N LEU A 59 -4.63 12.34 13.59
CA LEU A 59 -4.15 11.34 12.64
C LEU A 59 -2.68 11.06 12.90
N PHE A 60 -2.37 10.02 13.67
CA PHE A 60 -0.97 9.66 13.87
C PHE A 60 -0.39 9.15 12.55
N ASN A 61 0.67 9.83 12.13
CA ASN A 61 1.38 9.58 10.90
C ASN A 61 2.84 9.24 11.19
N SER A 62 3.37 8.25 10.47
CA SER A 62 4.80 7.99 10.43
C SER A 62 5.36 8.36 9.07
N ARG A 63 6.44 9.14 9.07
CA ARG A 63 7.15 9.53 7.85
C ARG A 63 8.07 8.40 7.41
N MET A 64 7.56 7.56 6.51
CA MET A 64 8.27 6.39 5.98
C MET A 64 8.59 6.58 4.50
N VAL A 65 9.34 7.64 4.20
CA VAL A 65 9.57 8.14 2.83
C VAL A 65 10.31 7.18 1.90
N GLN A 66 10.98 6.16 2.45
CA GLN A 66 11.76 5.17 1.71
C GLN A 66 10.99 3.86 1.45
N ALA A 67 9.67 3.83 1.66
CA ALA A 67 8.86 2.62 1.46
C ALA A 67 8.99 2.03 0.05
N THR A 68 9.20 2.88 -0.97
CA THR A 68 9.41 2.48 -2.37
C THR A 68 10.82 2.81 -2.86
N PHE A 69 11.81 2.85 -1.95
CA PHE A 69 13.19 3.21 -2.29
C PHE A 69 13.73 2.34 -3.42
N ASP A 70 14.44 2.97 -4.35
CA ASP A 70 15.11 2.28 -5.44
C ASP A 70 16.26 3.17 -5.92
N ASP A 71 17.50 2.81 -5.58
CA ASP A 71 18.67 3.55 -6.02
C ASP A 71 19.10 3.07 -7.42
N GLU A 72 18.80 3.87 -8.44
CA GLU A 72 19.13 3.57 -9.83
C GLU A 72 20.62 3.74 -10.15
N ASN A 73 21.40 4.37 -9.25
CA ASN A 73 22.83 4.49 -9.46
C ASN A 73 23.55 3.15 -9.09
N PRO A 74 24.15 2.45 -10.06
CA PRO A 74 24.84 1.18 -9.81
C PRO A 74 26.06 1.34 -8.86
N GLU A 75 26.66 2.52 -8.78
CA GLU A 75 27.82 2.79 -7.93
C GLU A 75 27.44 2.88 -6.45
N THR A 76 26.22 3.35 -6.15
CA THR A 76 25.75 3.54 -4.76
C THR A 76 24.74 2.49 -4.31
N ARG A 77 24.07 1.78 -5.23
CA ARG A 77 23.02 0.80 -4.88
C ARG A 77 23.49 -0.29 -3.91
N SER A 78 24.76 -0.69 -3.99
CA SER A 78 25.35 -1.71 -3.11
C SER A 78 25.43 -1.29 -1.64
N LEU A 79 25.36 0.02 -1.34
CA LEU A 79 25.36 0.56 0.02
C LEU A 79 24.12 0.17 0.82
N TRP A 80 23.06 -0.26 0.13
CA TRP A 80 21.77 -0.64 0.70
C TRP A 80 21.59 -2.16 0.78
N ALA A 81 22.64 -2.93 0.48
CA ALA A 81 22.58 -4.37 0.42
C ALA A 81 22.03 -4.98 1.71
N TYR A 82 21.11 -5.93 1.57
CA TYR A 82 20.65 -6.70 2.72
C TYR A 82 21.80 -7.58 3.24
N PRO A 83 22.03 -7.66 4.57
CA PRO A 83 23.14 -8.42 5.13
C PRO A 83 23.15 -9.92 4.78
N ASP A 84 21.97 -10.50 4.52
CA ASP A 84 21.79 -11.93 4.23
C ASP A 84 22.08 -12.31 2.78
N THR A 85 21.81 -11.41 1.83
CA THR A 85 21.96 -11.65 0.39
C THR A 85 23.11 -10.89 -0.24
N GLY A 86 23.62 -9.85 0.43
CA GLY A 86 24.67 -8.97 -0.10
C GLY A 86 24.21 -8.10 -1.28
N VAL A 87 22.91 -8.03 -1.56
CA VAL A 87 22.33 -7.24 -2.66
C VAL A 87 21.12 -6.45 -2.17
N TYR A 88 20.88 -5.29 -2.79
CA TYR A 88 19.68 -4.50 -2.53
C TYR A 88 18.54 -4.92 -3.48
N ASP A 89 17.34 -5.10 -2.91
CA ASP A 89 16.12 -5.48 -3.63
C ASP A 89 14.96 -4.53 -3.23
N ALA A 90 14.52 -3.72 -4.19
CA ALA A 90 13.44 -2.74 -4.00
C ALA A 90 12.06 -3.40 -3.82
N GLU A 91 11.86 -4.58 -4.44
CA GLU A 91 10.63 -5.35 -4.29
C GLU A 91 10.56 -6.01 -2.92
N ARG A 92 11.70 -6.52 -2.41
CA ARG A 92 11.80 -7.00 -1.03
C ARG A 92 11.50 -5.87 -0.03
N ASN A 93 12.12 -4.71 -0.18
CA ASN A 93 11.90 -3.55 0.70
C ASN A 93 10.42 -3.17 0.79
N THR A 94 9.74 -3.12 -0.35
CA THR A 94 8.29 -2.80 -0.41
C THR A 94 7.44 -3.94 0.17
N SER A 95 7.81 -5.19 -0.10
CA SER A 95 7.08 -6.35 0.43
C SER A 95 7.14 -6.42 1.96
N GLU A 96 8.32 -6.20 2.54
CA GLU A 96 8.52 -6.15 3.98
C GLU A 96 7.77 -4.97 4.60
N PHE A 97 7.79 -3.80 3.94
CA PHE A 97 6.98 -2.65 4.37
C PHE A 97 5.49 -2.98 4.48
N VAL A 98 4.91 -3.58 3.43
CA VAL A 98 3.49 -3.95 3.39
C VAL A 98 3.17 -5.02 4.44
N ALA A 99 4.07 -5.99 4.63
CA ALA A 99 3.90 -7.05 5.61
C ALA A 99 3.85 -6.54 7.06
N GLU A 100 4.51 -5.42 7.36
CA GLU A 100 4.56 -4.81 8.69
C GLU A 100 3.38 -3.86 8.99
N MET A 101 2.67 -3.38 7.96
CA MET A 101 1.52 -2.46 8.13
C MET A 101 0.45 -2.95 9.11
N PRO A 102 0.06 -4.23 9.15
CA PRO A 102 -0.88 -4.75 10.14
C PRO A 102 -0.41 -4.53 11.58
N ALA A 103 0.87 -4.79 11.88
CA ALA A 103 1.43 -4.61 13.21
C ALA A 103 1.44 -3.12 13.62
N TRP A 104 1.75 -2.21 12.69
CA TRP A 104 1.68 -0.77 12.96
C TRP A 104 0.24 -0.31 13.21
N ARG A 105 -0.72 -0.85 12.46
CA ARG A 105 -2.14 -0.58 12.67
C ARG A 105 -2.62 -1.06 14.04
N GLU A 106 -2.21 -2.25 14.46
CA GLU A 106 -2.47 -2.78 15.81
C GLU A 106 -1.87 -1.90 16.90
N ALA A 107 -0.69 -1.33 16.67
CA ALA A 107 -0.05 -0.35 17.54
C ALA A 107 -0.70 1.05 17.50
N GLY A 108 -1.72 1.27 16.66
CA GLY A 108 -2.49 2.51 16.56
C GLY A 108 -2.01 3.48 15.50
N LEU A 109 -1.10 3.12 14.61
CA LEU A 109 -0.72 3.97 13.47
C LEU A 109 -1.76 3.85 12.35
N LEU A 110 -2.41 4.96 11.99
CA LEU A 110 -3.46 4.97 10.96
C LEU A 110 -3.01 5.57 9.62
N ALA A 111 -1.86 6.25 9.60
CA ALA A 111 -1.32 6.86 8.39
C ALA A 111 0.19 6.70 8.28
N VAL A 112 0.66 6.62 7.04
CA VAL A 112 2.07 6.72 6.68
C VAL A 112 2.24 7.78 5.61
N THR A 113 3.39 8.46 5.62
CA THR A 113 3.80 9.37 4.55
C THR A 113 4.91 8.73 3.75
N ILE A 114 4.65 8.41 2.49
CA ILE A 114 5.65 7.98 1.50
C ILE A 114 6.08 9.16 0.62
N CYS A 115 7.24 9.08 -0.03
CA CYS A 115 7.75 10.15 -0.91
C CYS A 115 8.10 9.61 -2.29
N LEU A 116 7.46 10.15 -3.33
CA LEU A 116 7.76 9.79 -4.72
C LEU A 116 9.13 10.27 -5.19
N GLN A 117 9.73 11.27 -4.54
CA GLN A 117 11.10 11.72 -4.81
C GLN A 117 12.11 11.17 -3.79
N GLY A 118 11.69 10.19 -2.99
CA GLY A 118 12.53 9.60 -1.96
C GLY A 118 12.85 10.51 -0.79
N GLY A 119 13.58 9.97 0.18
CA GLY A 119 14.26 10.73 1.22
C GLY A 119 15.79 10.67 1.09
N GLY A 120 16.48 11.48 1.87
CA GLY A 120 17.91 11.31 2.14
C GLY A 120 18.16 10.05 2.96
N PRO A 121 18.95 9.07 2.47
CA PRO A 121 19.19 7.81 3.18
C PRO A 121 20.25 7.95 4.29
N ILE A 122 21.29 8.75 4.07
CA ILE A 122 22.40 8.95 5.01
C ILE A 122 22.77 10.43 5.02
N TYR A 123 22.83 11.03 6.21
CA TYR A 123 23.21 12.46 6.38
C TYR A 123 24.64 12.64 6.94
N THR A 124 25.40 11.55 7.07
CA THR A 124 26.78 11.58 7.58
C THR A 124 27.79 11.68 6.44
N ARG A 125 28.92 12.36 6.67
CA ARG A 125 30.04 12.44 5.70
C ARG A 125 31.12 11.40 6.04
N PRO A 126 31.86 10.85 5.06
CA PRO A 126 31.84 11.12 3.62
C PRO A 126 30.90 10.16 2.87
N PHE A 127 29.60 10.47 2.84
CA PHE A 127 28.63 9.75 2.02
C PHE A 127 28.40 10.52 0.72
N PRO A 128 28.31 9.86 -0.45
CA PRO A 128 27.98 10.49 -1.72
C PRO A 128 26.49 10.85 -1.79
N TYR A 129 26.06 11.80 -0.93
CA TYR A 129 24.67 12.21 -0.81
C TYR A 129 24.07 12.72 -2.13
N TYR A 130 24.91 13.17 -3.06
CA TYR A 130 24.48 13.69 -4.36
C TYR A 130 24.53 12.66 -5.49
N GLU A 131 24.95 11.41 -5.23
CA GLU A 131 25.17 10.43 -6.29
C GLU A 131 24.05 9.39 -6.38
N TYR A 132 23.35 9.07 -5.29
CA TYR A 132 22.24 8.12 -5.35
C TYR A 132 21.06 8.72 -6.15
N ILE A 133 20.35 7.87 -6.87
CA ILE A 133 19.22 8.27 -7.73
C ILE A 133 17.98 7.54 -7.25
N ASN A 134 17.18 8.21 -6.40
CA ASN A 134 15.92 7.67 -5.89
C ASN A 134 14.77 8.62 -6.20
N SER A 135 14.10 8.40 -7.33
CA SER A 135 12.98 9.22 -7.78
C SER A 135 12.03 8.39 -8.64
N ALA A 136 10.74 8.43 -8.30
CA ALA A 136 9.65 7.90 -9.11
C ALA A 136 9.40 8.71 -10.38
N TYR A 137 10.05 9.86 -10.55
CA TYR A 137 10.01 10.67 -11.77
C TYR A 137 11.25 10.43 -12.62
N ASP A 138 11.06 10.29 -13.93
CA ASP A 138 12.13 10.31 -14.91
C ASP A 138 12.58 11.76 -15.24
N PRO A 139 13.65 11.96 -16.03
CA PRO A 139 14.12 13.31 -16.38
C PRO A 139 13.12 14.17 -17.17
N GLN A 140 12.05 13.57 -17.70
CA GLN A 140 10.96 14.27 -18.38
C GLN A 140 9.77 14.54 -17.44
N GLY A 141 9.87 14.17 -16.17
CA GLY A 141 8.82 14.35 -15.17
C GLY A 141 7.69 13.31 -15.25
N ARG A 142 7.88 12.20 -15.98
CA ARG A 142 6.89 11.11 -16.05
C ARG A 142 7.08 10.15 -14.88
N LEU A 143 5.97 9.59 -14.39
CA LEU A 143 6.00 8.55 -13.35
C LEU A 143 6.55 7.24 -13.92
N LYS A 144 7.54 6.67 -13.23
CA LYS A 144 8.14 5.38 -13.56
C LYS A 144 7.18 4.24 -13.18
N PRO A 145 6.85 3.31 -14.10
CA PRO A 145 5.90 2.24 -13.83
C PRO A 145 6.25 1.39 -12.60
N ASP A 146 7.51 1.00 -12.44
CA ASP A 146 7.94 0.12 -11.35
C ASP A 146 7.77 0.77 -9.97
N TYR A 147 8.05 2.07 -9.86
CA TYR A 147 7.76 2.84 -8.64
C TYR A 147 6.27 2.87 -8.34
N MET A 148 5.43 3.09 -9.36
CA MET A 148 3.99 3.17 -9.16
C MET A 148 3.37 1.83 -8.82
N ALA A 149 3.91 0.72 -9.35
CA ALA A 149 3.52 -0.63 -8.94
C ALA A 149 3.80 -0.86 -7.44
N ARG A 150 4.96 -0.39 -6.94
CA ARG A 150 5.28 -0.44 -5.50
C ARG A 150 4.35 0.45 -4.67
N VAL A 151 4.01 1.64 -5.14
CA VAL A 151 3.05 2.54 -4.48
C VAL A 151 1.66 1.89 -4.41
N GLU A 152 1.19 1.30 -5.50
CA GLU A 152 -0.12 0.64 -5.56
C GLU A 152 -0.22 -0.51 -4.55
N ARG A 153 0.87 -1.25 -4.31
CA ARG A 153 0.91 -2.30 -3.28
C ARG A 153 0.82 -1.78 -1.85
N ILE A 154 1.17 -0.51 -1.61
CA ILE A 154 1.10 0.13 -0.29
C ILE A 154 -0.30 0.71 -0.03
N LEU A 155 -1.04 1.08 -1.08
CA LEU A 155 -2.37 1.68 -1.02
C LEU A 155 -3.48 0.61 -0.86
#